data_AF-A0A7V9VMD6-F1
#
_entry.id   AF-A0A7V9VMD6-F1
#
_cell.length_a   1.000
_cell.length_b   1.000
_cell.length_c   1.000
_cell.angle_alpha   90.00
_cell.angle_beta   90.00
_cell.angle_gamma   90.00
#
_symmetry.space_group_name_H-M   'P 1'
#
loop_
_entity.id
_entity.type
_entity.pdbx_description
1 polymer ?
#
loop_
_entity_poly.entity_id
_entity_poly.type
_entity_poly.pdbx_seq_one_letter_code
_entity_poly.pdbx_strand_id
1 'polypeptide(L)'
;MSKEHLWPSWARATLLDTEKDMVVPHSIESSEAVSVREWDAPAFSATLKRVCLQCNNGWMSDLEHRAQPYATPLILGTPTTVDASAQRSLAIWAYLKCLLFVTVAGGQLADVYAVASKTFFEIQSHDLLPLHTSVFVAHHVGPRQGQYQCRLLGKPDRPVCFVQTFTIKQLTIQVVNNYLVRAPIEFERDPRLGNVDQRIWPTGADFDWPMENGLDDAGLTIYTGPQVHTAEESRRAQRTRKKLSPSARRNKRLATKRARRRGRRG
;
A
#
# COMPACT_ATOMS: atom_id res chain seq x y z
N MET A 1 -27.19 9.91 -7.08
CA MET A 1 -25.75 9.75 -6.78
C MET A 1 -25.29 10.95 -5.95
N SER A 2 -24.43 10.75 -4.94
CA SER A 2 -23.85 11.81 -4.09
C SER A 2 -22.45 12.21 -4.56
N LYS A 3 -21.91 13.31 -4.02
CA LYS A 3 -20.49 13.68 -4.16
C LYS A 3 -19.73 13.11 -2.97
N GLU A 4 -18.94 12.06 -3.21
CA GLU A 4 -18.07 11.49 -2.20
C GLU A 4 -16.67 12.09 -2.27
N HIS A 5 -16.03 12.37 -1.15
CA HIS A 5 -14.66 12.88 -1.15
C HIS A 5 -13.63 11.74 -1.26
N LEU A 6 -12.71 11.85 -2.23
CA LEU A 6 -11.63 10.88 -2.39
C LEU A 6 -10.72 10.85 -1.15
N TRP A 7 -10.44 12.03 -0.61
CA TRP A 7 -9.77 12.21 0.65
C TRP A 7 -10.81 12.48 1.73
N PRO A 8 -10.66 12.01 2.98
CA PRO A 8 -11.67 12.25 4.00
C PRO A 8 -11.97 13.75 4.14
N SER A 9 -13.23 14.10 4.31
CA SER A 9 -13.62 15.52 4.41
C SER A 9 -12.98 16.20 5.63
N TRP A 10 -12.83 15.45 6.73
CA TRP A 10 -12.11 15.90 7.92
C TRP A 10 -10.62 16.11 7.67
N ALA A 11 -9.99 15.36 6.76
CA ALA A 11 -8.59 15.54 6.42
C ALA A 11 -8.35 16.93 5.84
N ARG A 12 -9.29 17.47 5.06
CA ARG A 12 -9.18 18.86 4.57
C ARG A 12 -9.18 19.88 5.72
N ALA A 13 -10.08 19.70 6.70
CA ALA A 13 -10.21 20.62 7.83
C ALA A 13 -9.06 20.52 8.84
N THR A 14 -8.51 19.31 9.03
CA THR A 14 -7.45 19.05 10.01
C THR A 14 -6.04 19.22 9.46
N LEU A 15 -5.85 19.08 8.14
CA LEU A 15 -4.52 19.02 7.53
C LEU A 15 -4.14 20.26 6.74
N LEU A 16 -5.06 21.16 6.43
CA LEU A 16 -4.73 22.42 5.78
C LEU A 16 -4.64 23.50 6.86
N ASP A 17 -3.41 23.90 7.19
CA ASP A 17 -3.19 25.12 7.95
C ASP A 17 -3.51 26.30 7.02
N THR A 18 -4.14 27.33 7.58
CA THR A 18 -4.77 28.42 6.84
C THR A 18 -3.88 29.05 5.74
N GLU A 19 -4.49 29.21 4.57
CA GLU A 19 -4.10 30.01 3.40
C GLU A 19 -3.22 29.38 2.31
N LYS A 20 -3.80 29.46 1.09
CA LYS A 20 -3.29 29.15 -0.26
C LYS A 20 -3.39 27.69 -0.67
N ASP A 21 -4.24 27.50 -1.68
CA ASP A 21 -4.38 26.34 -2.56
C ASP A 21 -3.06 25.56 -2.73
N MET A 22 -2.82 24.63 -1.81
CA MET A 22 -1.73 23.67 -1.90
C MET A 22 -2.08 22.75 -3.07
N VAL A 23 -1.66 23.18 -4.24
CA VAL A 23 -1.64 22.37 -5.43
C VAL A 23 -0.68 21.21 -5.16
N VAL A 24 -1.20 20.00 -5.07
CA VAL A 24 -0.37 18.80 -4.85
C VAL A 24 -0.28 18.00 -6.13
N PRO A 25 0.91 17.55 -6.54
CA PRO A 25 1.08 16.72 -7.72
C PRO A 25 0.45 15.35 -7.45
N HIS A 26 -0.71 15.11 -8.08
CA HIS A 26 -1.31 13.79 -8.12
C HIS A 26 -0.70 13.03 -9.28
N SER A 27 -0.06 11.88 -9.03
CA SER A 27 0.27 10.92 -10.09
C SER A 27 -0.77 9.81 -10.09
N ILE A 28 -1.25 9.37 -11.25
CA ILE A 28 -1.86 8.04 -11.42
C ILE A 28 -0.92 7.27 -12.31
N GLU A 29 -0.45 6.12 -11.86
CA GLU A 29 0.25 5.15 -12.71
C GLU A 29 -0.62 3.91 -12.83
N SER A 30 -0.98 3.53 -14.06
CA SER A 30 -1.68 2.28 -14.37
C SER A 30 -0.74 1.35 -15.15
N SER A 31 -0.68 0.08 -14.73
CA SER A 31 0.08 -0.97 -15.41
C SER A 31 -0.40 -1.26 -16.84
N GLU A 32 -1.63 -0.90 -17.19
CA GLU A 32 -2.18 -1.14 -18.53
C GLU A 32 -1.71 -0.12 -19.58
N ALA A 33 -1.36 1.10 -19.14
CA ALA A 33 -1.13 2.21 -20.07
C ALA A 33 0.25 2.87 -19.94
N VAL A 34 1.07 2.51 -18.93
CA VAL A 34 2.32 3.22 -18.58
C VAL A 34 2.11 4.74 -18.68
N SER A 35 0.96 5.22 -18.20
CA SER A 35 0.65 6.64 -18.22
C SER A 35 0.74 7.12 -16.80
N VAL A 36 1.72 7.99 -16.56
CA VAL A 36 1.79 8.83 -15.36
C VAL A 36 1.04 10.10 -15.71
N ARG A 37 -0.13 10.31 -15.12
CA ARG A 37 -0.79 11.62 -15.19
C ARG A 37 -0.42 12.39 -13.95
N GLU A 38 0.40 13.42 -14.11
CA GLU A 38 0.64 14.42 -13.07
C GLU A 38 -0.30 15.60 -13.30
N TRP A 39 -1.04 16.00 -12.26
CA TRP A 39 -1.77 17.25 -12.30
C TRP A 39 -1.78 17.92 -10.95
N ASP A 40 -1.91 19.23 -11.07
CA ASP A 40 -1.99 20.19 -10.00
C ASP A 40 -3.46 20.37 -9.60
N ALA A 41 -3.81 19.98 -8.37
CA ALA A 41 -5.15 20.21 -7.83
C ALA A 41 -5.10 20.65 -6.37
N PRO A 42 -6.07 21.45 -5.90
CA PRO A 42 -6.15 21.80 -4.49
C PRO A 42 -6.16 20.53 -3.64
N ALA A 43 -5.25 20.47 -2.66
CA ALA A 43 -5.08 19.32 -1.79
C ALA A 43 -6.43 18.88 -1.21
N PHE A 44 -6.67 17.57 -1.26
CA PHE A 44 -7.85 16.95 -0.65
C PHE A 44 -9.20 17.45 -1.18
N SER A 45 -9.27 18.01 -2.40
CA SER A 45 -10.50 18.57 -2.99
C SER A 45 -11.27 17.62 -3.91
N ALA A 46 -10.66 16.52 -4.33
CA ALA A 46 -11.23 15.66 -5.35
C ALA A 46 -12.49 14.93 -4.85
N THR A 47 -13.56 14.96 -5.65
CA THR A 47 -14.84 14.31 -5.35
C THR A 47 -15.30 13.40 -6.49
N LEU A 48 -16.07 12.36 -6.15
CA LEU A 48 -16.63 11.38 -7.07
C LEU A 48 -18.14 11.42 -7.05
N LYS A 49 -18.76 11.43 -8.23
CA LYS A 49 -20.22 11.32 -8.39
C LYS A 49 -20.65 9.88 -8.72
N ARG A 50 -20.16 8.89 -7.98
CA ARG A 50 -20.42 7.47 -8.27
C ARG A 50 -20.99 6.66 -7.10
N VAL A 51 -21.20 7.30 -5.94
CA VAL A 51 -21.70 6.64 -4.73
C VAL A 51 -23.19 6.93 -4.54
N CYS A 52 -23.91 5.97 -3.97
CA CYS A 52 -25.32 6.14 -3.62
C CYS A 52 -25.47 7.03 -2.38
N LEU A 53 -26.52 7.86 -2.30
CA LEU A 53 -26.68 8.80 -1.17
C LEU A 53 -26.74 8.08 0.19
N GLN A 54 -27.44 6.95 0.24
CA GLN A 54 -27.56 6.11 1.45
C GLN A 54 -26.22 5.50 1.88
N CYS A 55 -25.39 5.08 0.92
CA CYS A 55 -24.08 4.50 1.16
C CYS A 55 -23.14 5.57 1.75
N ASN A 56 -23.12 6.72 1.08
CA ASN A 56 -22.31 7.88 1.40
C ASN A 56 -22.57 8.42 2.81
N ASN A 57 -23.85 8.60 3.14
CA ASN A 57 -24.28 9.20 4.40
C ASN A 57 -24.53 8.17 5.50
N GLY A 58 -24.38 6.87 5.20
CA GLY A 58 -24.53 5.79 6.16
C GLY A 58 -23.17 5.16 6.43
N TRP A 59 -23.05 3.88 6.09
CA TRP A 59 -21.89 3.06 6.46
C TRP A 59 -20.54 3.65 6.04
N MET A 60 -20.41 4.33 4.90
CA MET A 60 -19.14 4.94 4.49
C MET A 60 -18.72 6.07 5.42
N SER A 61 -19.67 6.96 5.75
CA SER A 61 -19.47 8.03 6.73
C SER A 61 -19.10 7.46 8.11
N ASP A 62 -19.75 6.37 8.53
CA ASP A 62 -19.44 5.72 9.80
C ASP A 62 -18.00 5.15 9.81
N LEU A 63 -17.56 4.54 8.71
CA LEU A 63 -16.18 4.07 8.55
C LEU A 63 -15.16 5.22 8.65
N GLU A 64 -15.45 6.36 8.02
CA GLU A 64 -14.57 7.53 8.11
C GLU A 64 -14.46 8.07 9.53
N HIS A 65 -15.59 8.24 10.23
CA HIS A 65 -15.60 8.74 11.60
C HIS A 65 -14.87 7.80 12.56
N ARG A 66 -15.04 6.48 12.40
CA ARG A 66 -14.32 5.48 13.22
C ARG A 66 -12.81 5.53 12.98
N ALA A 67 -12.35 5.78 11.76
CA ALA A 67 -10.93 5.82 11.44
C ALA A 67 -10.27 7.16 11.80
N GLN A 68 -11.00 8.26 11.77
CA GLN A 68 -10.49 9.61 12.03
C GLN A 68 -9.58 9.75 13.27
N PRO A 69 -9.96 9.29 14.49
CA PRO A 69 -9.12 9.45 15.67
C PRO A 69 -7.79 8.70 15.59
N TYR A 70 -7.73 7.63 14.79
CA TYR A 70 -6.50 6.85 14.59
C TYR A 70 -5.68 7.35 13.41
N ALA A 71 -6.33 7.78 12.32
CA ALA A 71 -5.65 8.25 11.12
C ALA A 71 -5.02 9.63 11.34
N THR A 72 -5.68 10.52 12.08
CA THR A 72 -5.21 11.89 12.32
C THR A 72 -3.81 11.97 12.91
N PRO A 73 -3.48 11.31 14.06
CA PRO A 73 -2.13 11.36 14.61
C PRO A 73 -1.09 10.76 13.64
N LEU A 74 -1.44 9.72 12.90
CA LEU A 74 -0.55 9.11 11.91
C LEU A 74 -0.21 10.08 10.76
N ILE A 75 -1.23 10.75 10.22
CA ILE A 75 -1.08 11.72 9.14
C ILE A 75 -0.26 12.94 9.61
N LEU A 76 -0.45 13.39 10.85
CA LEU A 76 0.26 14.53 11.42
C LEU A 76 1.66 14.19 11.95
N GLY A 77 2.01 12.90 12.02
CA GLY A 77 3.26 12.44 12.63
C GLY A 77 3.30 12.60 14.16
N THR A 78 2.13 12.68 14.80
CA THR A 78 2.03 12.79 16.26
C THR A 78 2.37 11.44 16.89
N PRO A 79 3.25 11.40 17.91
CA PRO A 79 3.57 10.17 18.63
C PRO A 79 2.32 9.49 19.19
N THR A 80 2.12 8.21 18.84
CA THR A 80 0.98 7.41 19.32
C THR A 80 1.29 5.93 19.20
N THR A 81 0.61 5.10 20.00
CA THR A 81 0.64 3.64 19.86
C THR A 81 -0.50 3.18 18.95
N VAL A 82 -0.20 2.32 18.00
CA VAL A 82 -1.17 1.77 17.03
C VAL A 82 -1.56 0.35 17.45
N ASP A 83 -2.60 0.28 18.28
CA ASP A 83 -3.12 -0.98 18.80
C ASP A 83 -3.97 -1.77 17.78
N ALA A 84 -4.41 -2.97 18.14
CA ALA A 84 -5.24 -3.81 17.29
C ALA A 84 -6.56 -3.14 16.82
N SER A 85 -7.15 -2.25 17.61
CA SER A 85 -8.37 -1.50 17.25
C SER A 85 -8.06 -0.47 16.17
N ALA A 86 -7.02 0.33 16.39
CA ALA A 86 -6.51 1.30 15.41
C ALA A 86 -6.14 0.61 14.10
N GLN A 87 -5.41 -0.50 14.16
CA GLN A 87 -5.01 -1.29 12.99
C GLN A 87 -6.23 -1.74 12.17
N ARG A 88 -7.26 -2.28 12.82
CA ARG A 88 -8.50 -2.72 12.14
C ARG A 88 -9.25 -1.55 11.51
N SER A 89 -9.49 -0.47 12.26
CA SER A 89 -10.19 0.71 11.76
C SER A 89 -9.46 1.35 10.59
N LEU A 90 -8.14 1.50 10.68
CA LEU A 90 -7.30 2.02 9.60
C LEU A 90 -7.32 1.13 8.37
N ALA A 91 -7.26 -0.20 8.53
CA ALA A 91 -7.26 -1.13 7.41
C ALA A 91 -8.58 -1.12 6.62
N ILE A 92 -9.71 -1.10 7.33
CA ILE A 92 -11.04 -1.05 6.72
C ILE A 92 -11.25 0.27 5.98
N TRP A 93 -10.89 1.38 6.62
CA TRP A 93 -10.94 2.70 5.98
C TRP A 93 -10.00 2.80 4.77
N ALA A 94 -8.79 2.26 4.85
CA ALA A 94 -7.88 2.22 3.72
C ALA A 94 -8.46 1.45 2.52
N TYR A 95 -9.09 0.31 2.77
CA TYR A 95 -9.74 -0.46 1.70
C TYR A 95 -10.92 0.31 1.07
N LEU A 96 -11.73 1.00 1.88
CA LEU A 96 -12.76 1.91 1.38
C LEU A 96 -12.14 2.98 0.45
N LYS A 97 -11.06 3.63 0.86
CA LYS A 97 -10.36 4.63 0.04
C LYS A 97 -9.83 4.05 -1.26
N CYS A 98 -9.35 2.82 -1.23
CA CYS A 98 -8.91 2.11 -2.42
C CYS A 98 -10.03 1.96 -3.47
N LEU A 99 -11.21 1.52 -3.03
CA LEU A 99 -12.38 1.39 -3.90
C LEU A 99 -12.82 2.72 -4.52
N LEU A 100 -12.57 3.85 -3.86
CA LEU A 100 -12.90 5.17 -4.38
C LEU A 100 -11.87 5.63 -5.43
N PHE A 101 -10.58 5.59 -5.11
CA PHE A 101 -9.51 6.06 -6.00
C PHE A 101 -9.48 5.34 -7.36
N VAL A 102 -9.81 4.05 -7.42
CA VAL A 102 -9.83 3.30 -8.68
C VAL A 102 -10.89 3.80 -9.68
N THR A 103 -11.99 4.40 -9.19
CA THR A 103 -13.08 4.85 -10.06
C THR A 103 -12.65 6.00 -10.98
N VAL A 104 -11.46 6.55 -10.73
CA VAL A 104 -10.77 7.54 -11.57
C VAL A 104 -9.91 6.89 -12.65
N ALA A 105 -9.43 5.66 -12.46
CA ALA A 105 -8.41 5.02 -13.30
C ALA A 105 -8.95 4.36 -14.59
N GLY A 106 -10.23 3.93 -14.63
CA GLY A 106 -10.84 3.27 -15.80
C GLY A 106 -10.22 1.90 -16.16
N GLY A 107 -10.56 1.34 -17.33
CA GLY A 107 -9.92 0.11 -17.86
C GLY A 107 -10.22 -1.18 -17.10
N GLN A 108 -9.35 -2.19 -17.22
CA GLN A 108 -9.48 -3.48 -16.51
C GLN A 108 -9.42 -3.31 -14.99
N LEU A 109 -8.77 -2.25 -14.52
CA LEU A 109 -8.81 -1.81 -13.12
C LEU A 109 -10.24 -1.58 -12.64
N ALA A 110 -11.11 -0.98 -13.46
CA ALA A 110 -12.50 -0.74 -13.10
C ALA A 110 -13.28 -2.06 -12.90
N ASP A 111 -13.06 -3.05 -13.78
CA ASP A 111 -13.75 -4.35 -13.70
C ASP A 111 -13.33 -5.14 -12.45
N VAL A 112 -12.02 -5.21 -12.18
CA VAL A 112 -11.48 -5.88 -10.99
C VAL A 112 -12.06 -5.28 -9.71
N TYR A 113 -12.11 -3.95 -9.64
CA TYR A 113 -12.61 -3.28 -8.46
C TYR A 113 -14.13 -3.26 -8.36
N ALA A 114 -14.88 -3.47 -9.45
CA ALA A 114 -16.32 -3.69 -9.38
C ALA A 114 -16.63 -4.95 -8.54
N VAL A 115 -15.88 -6.03 -8.77
CA VAL A 115 -15.98 -7.27 -7.99
C VAL A 115 -15.58 -7.06 -6.53
N ALA A 116 -14.45 -6.36 -6.31
CA ALA A 116 -13.98 -6.02 -4.97
C ALA A 116 -14.98 -5.16 -4.19
N SER A 117 -15.58 -4.16 -4.85
CA SER A 117 -16.56 -3.25 -4.25
C SER A 117 -17.81 -3.98 -3.81
N LYS A 118 -18.32 -4.89 -4.65
CA LYS A 118 -19.48 -5.73 -4.29
C LYS A 118 -19.18 -6.60 -3.08
N THR A 119 -18.03 -7.28 -3.08
CA THR A 119 -17.61 -8.15 -1.98
C THR A 119 -17.49 -7.35 -0.68
N PHE A 120 -16.87 -6.17 -0.73
CA PHE A 120 -16.71 -5.33 0.45
C PHE A 120 -18.06 -4.80 0.98
N PHE A 121 -18.96 -4.38 0.09
CA PHE A 121 -20.30 -3.94 0.47
C PHE A 121 -21.07 -5.00 1.29
N GLU A 122 -20.90 -6.28 0.95
CA GLU A 122 -21.55 -7.40 1.64
C GLU A 122 -20.96 -7.68 3.04
N ILE A 123 -19.68 -7.36 3.28
CA ILE A 123 -18.96 -7.78 4.50
C ILE A 123 -18.56 -6.62 5.42
N GLN A 124 -18.63 -5.37 4.96
CA GLN A 124 -18.09 -4.21 5.70
C GLN A 124 -18.70 -4.05 7.09
N SER A 125 -19.97 -4.45 7.29
CA SER A 125 -20.67 -4.37 8.57
C SER A 125 -20.15 -5.35 9.62
N HIS A 126 -19.27 -6.28 9.24
CA HIS A 126 -18.66 -7.28 10.12
C HIS A 126 -17.23 -6.91 10.53
N ASP A 127 -16.76 -5.70 10.18
CA ASP A 127 -15.38 -5.26 10.38
C ASP A 127 -14.35 -6.22 9.75
N LEU A 128 -14.68 -6.73 8.55
CA LEU A 128 -13.84 -7.63 7.77
C LEU A 128 -13.39 -6.97 6.47
N LEU A 129 -12.22 -7.39 6.00
CA LEU A 129 -11.78 -7.16 4.63
C LEU A 129 -11.92 -8.44 3.81
N PRO A 130 -12.02 -8.33 2.46
CA PRO A 130 -12.04 -9.50 1.60
C PRO A 130 -10.84 -10.41 1.87
N LEU A 131 -11.03 -11.72 1.66
CA LEU A 131 -9.95 -12.69 1.84
C LEU A 131 -8.73 -12.30 1.01
N HIS A 132 -7.55 -12.65 1.54
CA HIS A 132 -6.26 -12.35 0.92
C HIS A 132 -5.99 -10.85 0.72
N THR A 133 -6.60 -10.01 1.55
CA THR A 133 -6.21 -8.60 1.71
C THR A 133 -5.06 -8.50 2.70
N SER A 134 -4.09 -7.65 2.39
CA SER A 134 -3.09 -7.17 3.34
C SER A 134 -3.01 -5.66 3.28
N VAL A 135 -2.87 -5.02 4.44
CA VAL A 135 -2.75 -3.57 4.56
C VAL A 135 -1.54 -3.22 5.38
N PHE A 136 -0.78 -2.23 4.91
CA PHE A 136 0.46 -1.76 5.51
C PHE A 136 0.44 -0.25 5.66
N VAL A 137 1.09 0.23 6.71
CA VAL A 137 1.38 1.65 6.91
C VAL A 137 2.88 1.87 6.81
N ALA A 138 3.31 3.00 6.26
CA ALA A 138 4.70 3.45 6.20
C ALA A 138 4.76 4.94 6.61
N HIS A 139 5.80 5.33 7.36
CA HIS A 139 6.02 6.70 7.78
C HIS A 139 6.66 7.48 6.64
N HIS A 140 5.92 8.37 6.00
CA HIS A 140 6.41 9.15 4.87
C HIS A 140 7.17 10.39 5.34
N VAL A 141 8.40 10.55 4.86
CA VAL A 141 9.30 11.67 5.21
C VAL A 141 9.64 12.56 4.02
N GLY A 142 9.03 12.31 2.86
CA GLY A 142 9.20 13.09 1.64
C GLY A 142 8.37 14.38 1.61
N PRO A 143 8.66 15.30 0.66
CA PRO A 143 7.94 16.56 0.53
C PRO A 143 6.50 16.42 0.02
N ARG A 144 6.15 15.29 -0.62
CA ARG A 144 4.81 15.05 -1.17
C ARG A 144 3.75 14.99 -0.07
N GLN A 145 2.72 15.81 -0.21
CA GLN A 145 1.62 15.90 0.77
C GLN A 145 0.45 14.94 0.45
N GLY A 146 0.33 14.51 -0.80
CA GLY A 146 -0.78 13.67 -1.26
C GLY A 146 -0.45 13.00 -2.59
N GLN A 147 -0.68 11.68 -2.69
CA GLN A 147 -0.55 10.92 -3.93
C GLN A 147 -1.25 9.56 -3.81
N TYR A 148 -1.57 8.92 -4.93
CA TYR A 148 -2.04 7.54 -4.94
C TYR A 148 -1.61 6.82 -6.22
N GLN A 149 -1.31 5.54 -6.16
CA GLN A 149 -0.90 4.73 -7.30
C GLN A 149 -1.63 3.40 -7.28
N CYS A 150 -2.03 2.90 -8.45
CA CYS A 150 -2.83 1.68 -8.61
C CYS A 150 -2.16 0.74 -9.61
N ARG A 151 -1.74 -0.43 -9.17
CA ARG A 151 -1.13 -1.44 -10.05
C ARG A 151 -1.97 -2.71 -10.07
N LEU A 152 -2.06 -3.32 -11.24
CA LEU A 152 -2.43 -4.72 -11.36
C LEU A 152 -1.14 -5.55 -11.44
N LEU A 153 -1.01 -6.55 -10.58
CA LEU A 153 0.10 -7.49 -10.58
C LEU A 153 -0.39 -8.86 -11.06
N GLY A 154 0.45 -9.54 -11.83
CA GLY A 154 0.12 -10.80 -12.51
C GLY A 154 0.52 -10.74 -13.97
N LYS A 155 -0.06 -11.61 -14.80
CA LYS A 155 0.12 -11.54 -16.25
C LYS A 155 -0.74 -10.40 -16.81
N PRO A 156 -0.32 -9.68 -17.86
CA PRO A 156 -1.09 -8.57 -18.42
C PRO A 156 -2.54 -8.93 -18.81
N ASP A 157 -2.74 -10.12 -19.36
CA ASP A 157 -4.05 -10.64 -19.76
C ASP A 157 -4.87 -11.22 -18.59
N ARG A 158 -4.21 -11.49 -17.47
CA ARG A 158 -4.81 -12.10 -16.29
C ARG A 158 -4.11 -11.62 -15.02
N PRO A 159 -4.42 -10.39 -14.59
CA PRO A 159 -3.94 -9.93 -13.31
C PRO A 159 -4.54 -10.77 -12.19
N VAL A 160 -3.82 -10.87 -11.09
CA VAL A 160 -4.19 -11.70 -9.94
C VAL A 160 -4.30 -10.88 -8.67
N CYS A 161 -3.70 -9.70 -8.63
CA CYS A 161 -3.68 -8.84 -7.48
C CYS A 161 -3.86 -7.39 -7.93
N PHE A 162 -4.58 -6.59 -7.15
CA PHE A 162 -4.39 -5.15 -7.20
C PHE A 162 -3.53 -4.72 -6.02
N VAL A 163 -2.67 -3.76 -6.28
CA VAL A 163 -1.90 -3.04 -5.26
C VAL A 163 -2.22 -1.59 -5.39
N GLN A 164 -2.60 -0.97 -4.29
CA GLN A 164 -2.84 0.44 -4.25
C GLN A 164 -2.09 1.06 -3.10
N THR A 165 -1.29 2.07 -3.41
CA THR A 165 -0.53 2.82 -2.41
C THR A 165 -0.99 4.26 -2.45
N PHE A 166 -1.36 4.83 -1.33
CA PHE A 166 -1.66 6.26 -1.23
C PHE A 166 -0.96 6.88 -0.03
N THR A 167 -0.63 8.16 -0.13
CA THR A 167 0.03 8.91 0.92
C THR A 167 -0.74 10.17 1.22
N ILE A 168 -0.84 10.49 2.51
CA ILE A 168 -1.39 11.74 3.06
C ILE A 168 -0.38 12.23 4.09
N LYS A 169 0.33 13.32 3.78
CA LYS A 169 1.42 13.85 4.61
C LYS A 169 2.39 12.76 5.05
N GLN A 170 2.42 12.42 6.35
CA GLN A 170 3.34 11.46 6.94
C GLN A 170 2.81 10.02 6.93
N LEU A 171 1.56 9.79 6.52
CA LEU A 171 0.96 8.46 6.46
C LEU A 171 0.92 7.96 5.01
N THR A 172 1.74 6.96 4.70
CA THR A 172 1.58 6.11 3.51
C THR A 172 0.83 4.84 3.88
N ILE A 173 -0.17 4.46 3.09
CA ILE A 173 -0.88 3.20 3.22
C ILE A 173 -0.78 2.42 1.91
N GLN A 174 -0.50 1.11 2.00
CA GLN A 174 -0.58 0.19 0.88
C GLN A 174 -1.62 -0.90 1.16
N VAL A 175 -2.55 -1.07 0.24
CA VAL A 175 -3.52 -2.16 0.20
C VAL A 175 -3.14 -3.11 -0.92
N VAL A 176 -3.01 -4.38 -0.59
CA VAL A 176 -2.74 -5.48 -1.51
C VAL A 176 -3.92 -6.44 -1.41
N ASN A 177 -4.59 -6.74 -2.52
CA ASN A 177 -5.69 -7.71 -2.51
C ASN A 177 -5.59 -8.67 -3.69
N ASN A 178 -5.54 -9.97 -3.38
CA ASN A 178 -5.74 -11.02 -4.37
C ASN A 178 -7.25 -11.23 -4.57
N TYR A 179 -7.74 -10.84 -5.74
CA TYR A 179 -9.16 -10.88 -6.06
C TYR A 179 -9.57 -12.16 -6.83
N LEU A 180 -8.62 -13.02 -7.23
CA LEU A 180 -8.92 -14.26 -7.96
C LEU A 180 -9.24 -15.47 -7.07
N VAL A 181 -9.31 -15.29 -5.74
CA VAL A 181 -9.81 -16.25 -4.73
C VAL A 181 -9.16 -17.65 -4.75
N ARG A 182 -7.94 -17.80 -5.30
CA ARG A 182 -7.32 -19.14 -5.48
C ARG A 182 -6.24 -19.50 -4.47
N ALA A 183 -5.57 -18.52 -3.85
CA ALA A 183 -4.54 -18.75 -2.84
C ALA A 183 -4.11 -17.44 -2.15
N PRO A 184 -3.54 -17.50 -0.92
CA PRO A 184 -2.77 -16.38 -0.38
C PRO A 184 -1.62 -16.01 -1.33
N ILE A 185 -1.44 -14.72 -1.58
CA ILE A 185 -0.24 -14.20 -2.23
C ILE A 185 0.78 -13.85 -1.15
N GLU A 186 2.01 -14.31 -1.35
CA GLU A 186 3.14 -13.83 -0.58
C GLU A 186 3.73 -12.62 -1.32
N PHE A 187 4.04 -11.57 -0.57
CA PHE A 187 4.71 -10.38 -1.08
C PHE A 187 6.07 -10.26 -0.37
N GLU A 188 7.12 -10.01 -1.14
CA GLU A 188 8.42 -9.61 -0.60
C GLU A 188 8.61 -8.12 -0.90
N ARG A 189 8.99 -7.35 0.13
CA ARG A 189 9.46 -5.97 -0.07
C ARG A 189 10.77 -6.01 -0.84
N ASP A 190 11.00 -4.98 -1.65
CA ASP A 190 12.31 -4.81 -2.27
C ASP A 190 13.37 -4.68 -1.16
N PRO A 191 14.45 -5.48 -1.18
CA PRO A 191 15.47 -5.44 -0.14
C PRO A 191 16.10 -4.07 0.11
N ARG A 192 16.04 -3.16 -0.88
CA ARG A 192 16.54 -1.78 -0.77
C ARG A 192 15.75 -0.93 0.23
N LEU A 193 14.50 -1.29 0.51
CA LEU A 193 13.62 -0.55 1.41
C LEU A 193 13.91 -0.82 2.89
N GLY A 194 14.49 -1.97 3.24
CA GLY A 194 14.61 -2.37 4.64
C GLY A 194 13.24 -2.51 5.32
N ASN A 195 13.18 -2.22 6.62
CA ASN A 195 11.96 -2.29 7.42
C ASN A 195 11.33 -0.88 7.54
N VAL A 196 10.61 -0.46 6.49
CA VAL A 196 9.98 0.87 6.38
C VAL A 196 8.48 0.86 6.63
N ASP A 197 7.88 -0.32 6.71
CA ASP A 197 6.44 -0.47 6.85
C ASP A 197 6.06 -1.50 7.90
N GLN A 198 4.85 -1.32 8.43
CA GLN A 198 4.23 -2.20 9.40
C GLN A 198 2.90 -2.72 8.83
N ARG A 199 2.69 -4.02 8.91
CA ARG A 199 1.42 -4.63 8.52
C ARG A 199 0.38 -4.37 9.61
N ILE A 200 -0.75 -3.81 9.22
CA ILE A 200 -1.92 -3.55 10.07
C ILE A 200 -3.12 -4.45 9.74
N TRP A 201 -3.07 -5.15 8.59
CA TRP A 201 -4.03 -6.20 8.27
C TRP A 201 -3.39 -7.41 7.58
N PRO A 202 -3.64 -8.64 8.06
CA PRO A 202 -4.29 -8.97 9.34
C PRO A 202 -3.57 -8.29 10.52
N THR A 203 -4.33 -7.96 11.57
CA THR A 203 -3.82 -7.22 12.74
C THR A 203 -2.66 -7.98 13.40
N GLY A 204 -1.60 -7.26 13.75
CA GLY A 204 -0.40 -7.78 14.38
C GLY A 204 -0.25 -7.32 15.82
N ALA A 205 1.00 -7.32 16.30
CA ALA A 205 1.35 -6.68 17.56
C ALA A 205 1.20 -5.15 17.46
N ASP A 206 1.01 -4.51 18.60
CA ASP A 206 1.01 -3.06 18.72
C ASP A 206 2.40 -2.50 18.37
N PHE A 207 2.45 -1.27 17.89
CA PHE A 207 3.69 -0.59 17.54
C PHE A 207 3.56 0.91 17.76
N ASP A 208 4.69 1.57 17.95
CA ASP A 208 4.75 3.02 18.11
C ASP A 208 4.89 3.71 16.75
N TRP A 209 4.22 4.86 16.64
CA TRP A 209 4.28 5.77 15.51
C TRP A 209 4.86 7.12 15.95
N PRO A 210 5.61 7.84 15.10
CA PRO A 210 6.07 7.42 13.77
C PRO A 210 7.11 6.31 13.83
N MET A 211 7.15 5.47 12.79
CA MET A 211 8.23 4.48 12.66
C MET A 211 9.56 5.18 12.42
N GLU A 212 10.62 4.65 13.05
CA GLU A 212 11.98 5.22 12.98
C GLU A 212 12.51 5.29 11.54
N ASN A 213 12.29 4.24 10.75
CA ASN A 213 12.67 4.20 9.34
C ASN A 213 11.58 4.83 8.48
N GLY A 214 11.84 6.05 8.01
CA GLY A 214 10.98 6.76 7.08
C GLY A 214 11.10 6.29 5.63
N LEU A 215 10.01 6.47 4.87
CA LEU A 215 9.90 6.28 3.44
C LEU A 215 9.89 7.64 2.75
N ASP A 216 10.94 7.97 2.00
CA ASP A 216 11.00 9.18 1.18
C ASP A 216 10.35 8.97 -0.20
N ASP A 217 10.30 10.02 -1.03
CA ASP A 217 9.69 9.95 -2.38
C ASP A 217 10.35 8.91 -3.30
N ALA A 218 11.68 8.75 -3.19
CA ALA A 218 12.43 7.79 -3.99
C ALA A 218 12.14 6.35 -3.55
N GLY A 219 12.14 6.10 -2.24
CA GLY A 219 11.74 4.86 -1.62
C GLY A 219 10.28 4.53 -1.95
N LEU A 220 9.39 5.51 -1.95
CA LEU A 220 7.98 5.30 -2.28
C LEU A 220 7.80 4.77 -3.71
N THR A 221 8.59 5.24 -4.67
CA THR A 221 8.58 4.75 -6.05
C THR A 221 8.94 3.25 -6.12
N ILE A 222 9.86 2.80 -5.25
CA ILE A 222 10.21 1.38 -5.13
C ILE A 222 9.09 0.62 -4.38
N TYR A 223 8.52 1.24 -3.34
CA TYR A 223 7.51 0.65 -2.47
C TYR A 223 6.19 0.34 -3.19
N THR A 224 5.81 1.12 -4.21
CA THR A 224 4.55 0.93 -4.94
C THR A 224 4.56 -0.26 -5.91
N GLY A 225 5.69 -0.95 -6.07
CA GLY A 225 5.84 -2.13 -6.92
C GLY A 225 6.44 -3.34 -6.19
N PRO A 226 5.82 -3.82 -5.08
CA PRO A 226 6.35 -4.98 -4.38
C PRO A 226 6.42 -6.19 -5.32
N GLN A 227 7.44 -7.03 -5.13
CA GLN A 227 7.50 -8.30 -5.85
C GLN A 227 6.43 -9.23 -5.28
N VAL A 228 5.47 -9.60 -6.14
CA VAL A 228 4.47 -10.60 -5.83
C VAL A 228 4.95 -11.93 -6.35
N HIS A 229 4.97 -12.91 -5.46
CA HIS A 229 5.22 -14.29 -5.80
C HIS A 229 3.96 -15.09 -5.52
N THR A 230 3.58 -15.95 -6.46
CA THR A 230 2.65 -17.03 -6.12
C THR A 230 3.29 -17.90 -5.03
N ALA A 231 2.48 -18.54 -4.18
CA ALA A 231 2.99 -19.46 -3.17
C ALA A 231 3.90 -20.55 -3.77
N GLU A 232 3.69 -20.91 -5.03
CA GLU A 232 4.53 -21.85 -5.77
C GLU A 232 5.89 -21.26 -6.18
N GLU A 233 5.92 -20.01 -6.63
CA GLU A 233 7.15 -19.26 -6.94
C GLU A 233 7.98 -19.00 -5.69
N SER A 234 7.36 -18.61 -4.56
CA SER A 234 8.05 -18.46 -3.28
C SER A 234 8.68 -19.78 -2.82
N ARG A 235 7.93 -20.89 -2.90
CA ARG A 235 8.44 -22.23 -2.57
C ARG A 235 9.59 -22.64 -3.48
N ARG A 236 9.51 -22.31 -4.78
CA ARG A 236 10.57 -22.56 -5.76
C ARG A 236 11.81 -21.73 -5.43
N ALA A 237 11.67 -20.44 -5.15
CA ALA A 237 12.74 -19.52 -4.77
C ALA A 237 13.44 -19.93 -3.46
N GLN A 238 12.67 -20.35 -2.45
CA GLN A 238 13.22 -20.89 -1.20
C GLN A 238 13.97 -22.22 -1.43
N ARG A 239 13.48 -23.08 -2.33
CA ARG A 239 14.19 -24.32 -2.72
C ARG A 239 15.50 -24.03 -3.45
N THR A 240 15.55 -23.03 -4.34
CA THR A 240 16.80 -22.61 -5.01
C THR A 240 17.78 -21.94 -4.03
N ARG A 241 17.30 -21.06 -3.13
CA ARG A 241 18.12 -20.46 -2.07
C ARG A 241 18.71 -21.53 -1.12
N LYS A 242 17.93 -22.57 -0.75
CA LYS A 242 18.42 -23.72 0.05
C LYS A 242 19.42 -24.61 -0.70
N LYS A 243 19.25 -24.81 -2.01
CA LYS A 243 20.24 -25.55 -2.84
C LYS A 243 21.57 -24.83 -3.02
N LEU A 244 21.63 -23.52 -2.74
CA LEU A 244 22.85 -22.69 -2.87
C LEU A 244 23.78 -22.70 -1.64
N SER A 245 23.55 -23.53 -0.61
CA SER A 245 24.53 -23.76 0.47
C SER A 245 24.52 -25.24 0.90
N PRO A 246 25.67 -25.96 1.00
CA PRO A 246 26.98 -25.53 1.50
C PRO A 246 28.17 -25.67 0.53
N SER A 247 28.00 -26.22 -0.68
CA SER A 247 29.11 -26.50 -1.62
C SER A 247 29.80 -25.23 -2.15
N ALA A 248 29.04 -24.14 -2.33
CA ALA A 248 29.56 -22.86 -2.81
C ALA A 248 30.50 -22.16 -1.80
N ARG A 249 30.28 -22.35 -0.49
CA ARG A 249 31.18 -21.82 0.56
C ARG A 249 32.52 -22.57 0.60
N ARG A 250 32.54 -23.86 0.20
CA ARG A 250 33.77 -24.68 0.15
C ARG A 250 34.67 -24.27 -1.02
N ASN A 251 34.09 -23.96 -2.18
CA ASN A 251 34.85 -23.53 -3.36
C ASN A 251 35.42 -22.11 -3.24
N LYS A 252 34.70 -21.16 -2.62
CA LYS A 252 35.25 -19.82 -2.34
C LYS A 252 36.42 -19.84 -1.35
N ARG A 253 36.40 -20.70 -0.31
CA ARG A 253 37.51 -20.85 0.64
C ARG A 253 38.75 -21.55 0.05
N LEU A 254 38.57 -22.47 -0.91
CA LEU A 254 39.67 -23.13 -1.60
C LEU A 254 40.37 -22.20 -2.62
N ALA A 255 39.62 -21.34 -3.29
CA ALA A 255 40.16 -20.35 -4.22
C ALA A 255 41.01 -19.27 -3.51
N THR A 256 40.57 -18.77 -2.35
CA THR A 256 41.34 -17.78 -1.56
C THR A 256 42.61 -18.38 -0.93
N LYS A 257 42.60 -19.66 -0.53
CA LYS A 257 43.83 -20.34 -0.06
C LYS A 257 44.85 -20.60 -1.17
N ARG A 258 44.40 -20.87 -2.41
CA ARG A 258 45.31 -21.02 -3.57
C ARG A 258 45.93 -19.71 -4.02
N ALA A 259 45.20 -18.59 -3.96
CA ALA A 259 45.75 -17.27 -4.27
C ALA A 259 46.83 -16.82 -3.26
N ARG A 260 46.61 -17.04 -1.96
CA ARG A 260 47.60 -16.70 -0.91
C ARG A 260 48.88 -17.54 -0.94
N ARG A 261 48.86 -18.76 -1.51
CA ARG A 261 50.07 -19.59 -1.68
C ARG A 261 50.91 -19.20 -2.90
N ARG A 262 50.33 -18.53 -3.91
CA ARG A 262 51.07 -18.07 -5.10
C ARG A 262 51.78 -16.72 -4.91
N GLY A 263 51.29 -15.86 -4.02
CA GLY A 263 51.93 -14.57 -3.71
C GLY A 263 53.05 -14.59 -2.65
N ARG A 264 53.53 -15.78 -2.24
CA ARG A 264 54.63 -15.94 -1.26
C ARG A 264 55.89 -16.61 -1.85
N ARG A 265 55.94 -16.76 -3.18
CA ARG A 265 57.07 -17.34 -3.92
C ARG A 265 57.53 -16.45 -5.09
N GLY A 266 57.22 -15.15 -5.03
CA GLY A 266 57.75 -14.13 -5.93
C GLY A 266 58.47 -13.09 -5.11
#